data_AF-A0A8C4VA72-F1
#
_entry.id   AF-A0A8C4VA72-F1
#
_cell.length_a   1.000
_cell.length_b   1.000
_cell.length_c   1.000
_cell.angle_alpha   90.00
_cell.angle_beta   90.00
_cell.angle_gamma   90.00
#
_symmetry.space_group_name_H-M   'P 1'
#
loop_
_entity.id
_entity.type
_entity.pdbx_description
1 polymer ?
#
loop_
_entity_poly.entity_id
_entity_poly.type
_entity_poly.pdbx_seq_one_letter_code
_entity_poly.pdbx_strand_id
1 'polypeptide(L)'
;MAIHVSPSQGRGTMLAPGSAVTLEQGWQTTRAIGSHQNVKKFNNQDFNRLQAACLSQGLLFEDTTFPAHVSSIGPDLLPQDRLYQIQWKRPTELLRNPCLIMDGVSRFDIMQGEIGDCWMLAALGSLTLRKQFVENVLPRDQGFQEDYAGIFHFRFWQYGDWVDVVIDDRLPFLNGRYLSVHPRTSNEFWPSLLEKAYAK
;
A
#
# COMPACT_ATOMS: atom_id res chain seq x y z
N MET A 1 -10.28 21.01 -79.28
CA MET A 1 -9.24 21.98 -79.66
C MET A 1 -8.13 21.86 -78.62
N ALA A 2 -6.92 21.57 -79.08
CA ALA A 2 -5.82 21.05 -78.27
C ALA A 2 -5.27 22.03 -77.23
N ILE A 3 -4.72 21.49 -76.14
CA ILE A 3 -3.41 21.93 -75.65
C ILE A 3 -2.66 20.75 -75.02
N HIS A 4 -1.46 20.57 -75.54
CA HIS A 4 -0.47 19.53 -75.28
C HIS A 4 0.52 20.09 -74.24
N VAL A 5 0.88 19.35 -73.20
CA VAL A 5 2.08 19.61 -72.39
C VAL A 5 2.79 18.29 -72.09
N SER A 6 4.08 18.28 -72.38
CA SER A 6 5.00 17.14 -72.48
C SER A 6 5.42 16.52 -71.12
N PRO A 7 6.05 15.33 -71.11
CA PRO A 7 6.14 14.45 -69.93
C PRO A 7 7.43 14.65 -69.12
N SER A 8 7.34 14.52 -67.80
CA SER A 8 8.49 14.37 -66.91
C SER A 8 8.88 12.88 -66.78
N GLN A 9 10.18 12.62 -66.87
CA GLN A 9 10.80 11.30 -66.92
C GLN A 9 10.69 10.55 -65.59
N GLY A 10 10.37 9.26 -65.67
CA GLY A 10 10.66 8.29 -64.63
C GLY A 10 12.09 7.74 -64.77
N ARG A 11 12.77 7.56 -63.63
CA ARG A 11 13.89 6.63 -63.46
C ARG A 11 13.86 6.08 -62.05
N GLY A 12 13.46 4.82 -61.92
CA GLY A 12 13.77 4.01 -60.75
C GLY A 12 15.21 3.53 -60.83
N THR A 13 15.90 3.49 -59.69
CA THR A 13 17.06 2.63 -59.44
C THR A 13 17.08 2.24 -57.96
N MET A 14 17.32 0.94 -57.72
CA MET A 14 17.39 0.26 -56.42
C MET A 14 18.56 0.73 -55.57
N LEU A 15 18.37 0.76 -54.25
CA LEU A 15 19.45 0.65 -53.27
C LEU A 15 19.15 -0.49 -52.28
N ALA A 16 20.23 -1.22 -51.97
CA ALA A 16 20.30 -2.52 -51.29
C ALA A 16 20.00 -2.44 -49.77
N PRO A 17 19.90 -3.59 -49.06
CA PRO A 17 19.24 -3.68 -47.77
C PRO A 17 20.07 -3.05 -46.66
N GLY A 18 19.48 -2.07 -45.98
CA GLY A 18 20.01 -1.55 -44.72
C GLY A 18 19.89 -2.62 -43.64
N SER A 19 21.01 -2.91 -42.98
CA SER A 19 21.15 -3.76 -41.81
C SER A 19 20.07 -3.46 -40.77
N ALA A 20 19.17 -4.42 -40.55
CA ALA A 20 18.33 -4.45 -39.37
C ALA A 20 19.24 -4.71 -38.15
N VAL A 21 19.70 -3.63 -37.52
CA VAL A 21 20.28 -3.72 -36.18
C VAL A 21 19.11 -4.03 -35.25
N THR A 22 19.06 -5.29 -34.83
CA THR A 22 18.13 -5.87 -33.87
C THR A 22 18.11 -5.04 -32.58
N LEU A 23 17.07 -4.22 -32.42
CA LEU A 23 16.71 -3.55 -31.15
C LEU A 23 15.96 -4.53 -30.22
N GLU A 24 16.51 -5.73 -29.98
CA GLU A 24 15.90 -6.72 -29.07
C GLU A 24 16.81 -7.15 -27.90
N GLN A 25 17.88 -6.41 -27.59
CA GLN A 25 18.80 -6.83 -26.52
C GLN A 25 19.09 -5.74 -25.48
N GLY A 26 18.03 -5.20 -24.87
CA GLY A 26 18.14 -4.26 -23.75
C GLY A 26 17.24 -4.51 -22.54
N TRP A 27 16.28 -5.45 -22.61
CA TRP A 27 15.23 -5.57 -21.57
C TRP A 27 15.40 -6.74 -20.59
N GLN A 28 16.56 -7.41 -20.56
CA GLN A 28 16.77 -8.53 -19.65
C GLN A 28 18.15 -8.47 -19.00
N THR A 29 18.25 -7.87 -17.81
CA THR A 29 18.92 -8.39 -16.58
C THR A 29 19.14 -7.34 -15.48
N THR A 30 18.08 -6.64 -15.08
CA THR A 30 17.98 -6.09 -13.71
C THR A 30 16.52 -6.24 -13.28
N ARG A 31 16.22 -6.92 -12.16
CA ARG A 31 14.86 -6.94 -11.61
C ARG A 31 14.47 -5.49 -11.30
N ALA A 32 13.66 -4.88 -12.16
CA ALA A 32 13.30 -3.47 -12.03
C ALA A 32 12.71 -3.21 -10.63
N ILE A 33 13.24 -2.20 -9.95
CA ILE A 33 12.67 -1.69 -8.70
C ILE A 33 11.22 -1.27 -9.01
N GLY A 34 10.28 -1.58 -8.12
CA GLY A 34 8.84 -1.41 -8.35
C GLY A 34 8.14 -2.64 -8.92
N SER A 35 8.87 -3.70 -9.25
CA SER A 35 8.24 -4.99 -9.60
C SER A 35 7.73 -5.72 -8.36
N HIS A 36 6.82 -6.69 -8.55
CA HIS A 36 6.28 -7.50 -7.45
C HIS A 36 7.36 -8.25 -6.64
N GLN A 37 8.48 -8.60 -7.28
CA GLN A 37 9.62 -9.28 -6.65
C GLN A 37 10.67 -8.31 -6.07
N ASN A 38 10.57 -7.01 -6.39
CA ASN A 38 11.50 -5.97 -5.96
C ASN A 38 10.74 -4.67 -5.69
N VAL A 39 9.91 -4.70 -4.65
CA VAL A 39 9.04 -3.58 -4.28
C VAL A 39 9.85 -2.37 -3.82
N LYS A 40 9.40 -1.17 -4.20
CA LYS A 40 9.99 0.09 -3.76
C LYS A 40 9.66 0.32 -2.29
N LYS A 41 10.64 0.70 -1.48
CA LYS A 41 10.45 0.95 -0.05
C LYS A 41 9.99 2.38 0.19
N PHE A 42 8.79 2.58 0.72
CA PHE A 42 8.30 3.90 1.09
C PHE A 42 9.14 4.49 2.22
N ASN A 43 9.51 5.77 2.11
CA ASN A 43 10.39 6.47 3.06
C ASN A 43 11.71 5.71 3.38
N ASN A 44 12.19 4.86 2.47
CA ASN A 44 13.36 3.99 2.66
C ASN A 44 13.27 3.05 3.88
N GLN A 45 12.06 2.72 4.35
CA GLN A 45 11.85 1.79 5.44
C GLN A 45 11.84 0.34 4.92
N ASP A 46 12.54 -0.55 5.61
CA ASP A 46 12.60 -1.98 5.29
C ASP A 46 11.97 -2.77 6.44
N PHE A 47 10.84 -3.45 6.16
CA PHE A 47 10.06 -4.20 7.15
C PHE A 47 10.93 -5.19 7.93
N ASN A 48 11.61 -6.11 7.23
CA ASN A 48 12.40 -7.17 7.85
C ASN A 48 13.53 -6.62 8.72
N ARG A 49 14.25 -5.60 8.23
CA ARG A 49 15.34 -4.97 8.97
C ARG A 49 14.82 -4.26 10.22
N LEU A 50 13.71 -3.52 10.11
CA LEU A 50 13.13 -2.78 11.22
C LEU A 50 12.55 -3.73 12.28
N GLN A 51 11.85 -4.78 11.85
CA GLN A 51 11.33 -5.82 12.73
C GLN A 51 12.46 -6.52 13.50
N ALA A 52 13.50 -7.00 12.79
CA ALA A 52 14.64 -7.64 13.42
C ALA A 52 15.35 -6.72 14.43
N ALA A 53 15.50 -5.43 14.11
CA ALA A 53 16.07 -4.46 15.02
C ALA A 53 15.23 -4.28 16.29
N CYS A 54 13.89 -4.20 16.16
CA CYS A 54 12.98 -4.08 17.29
C CYS A 54 13.00 -5.34 18.17
N LEU A 55 12.93 -6.53 17.55
CA LEU A 55 13.02 -7.82 18.24
C LEU A 55 14.34 -7.95 19.03
N SER A 56 15.47 -7.59 18.41
CA SER A 56 16.79 -7.66 19.07
C SER A 56 16.92 -6.75 20.30
N GLN A 57 16.14 -5.67 20.35
CA GLN A 57 16.15 -4.70 21.44
C GLN A 57 15.03 -4.94 22.46
N GLY A 58 14.09 -5.85 22.18
CA GLY A 58 12.88 -6.04 23.00
C GLY A 58 11.97 -4.81 23.02
N LEU A 59 11.94 -4.05 21.92
CA LEU A 59 11.13 -2.83 21.78
C LEU A 59 10.03 -3.05 20.75
N LEU A 60 8.94 -2.28 20.88
CA LEU A 60 7.92 -2.19 19.83
C LEU A 60 8.28 -1.05 18.88
N PHE A 61 8.04 -1.27 17.60
CA PHE A 61 8.29 -0.30 16.55
C PHE A 61 7.43 0.95 16.75
N GLU A 62 8.07 2.10 16.56
CA GLU A 62 7.43 3.40 16.51
C GLU A 62 7.75 4.06 15.19
N ASP A 63 6.73 4.35 14.39
CA ASP A 63 6.93 4.92 13.07
C ASP A 63 7.15 6.43 13.16
N THR A 64 8.42 6.84 13.08
CA THR A 64 8.79 8.26 13.08
C THR A 64 8.35 9.01 11.84
N THR A 65 8.02 8.29 10.74
CA THR A 65 7.59 8.91 9.48
C THR A 65 6.07 9.09 9.39
N PHE A 66 5.33 8.44 10.29
CA PHE A 66 3.88 8.59 10.44
C PHE A 66 3.51 8.46 11.93
N PRO A 67 3.82 9.50 12.73
CA PRO A 67 3.77 9.42 14.19
C PRO A 67 2.34 9.27 14.71
N ALA A 68 2.20 8.63 15.87
CA ALA A 68 0.96 8.58 16.64
C ALA A 68 0.61 9.96 17.25
N HIS A 69 0.30 10.93 16.40
CA HIS A 69 0.13 12.34 16.71
C HIS A 69 -0.95 12.95 15.82
N VAL A 70 -1.52 14.09 16.23
CA VAL A 70 -2.61 14.78 15.49
C VAL A 70 -2.23 15.15 14.06
N SER A 71 -0.94 15.30 13.76
CA SER A 71 -0.42 15.54 12.40
C SER A 71 -0.73 14.39 11.42
N SER A 72 -0.99 13.17 11.91
CA SER A 72 -1.28 11.99 11.09
C SER A 72 -2.77 11.75 10.86
N ILE A 73 -3.67 12.55 11.47
CA ILE A 73 -5.12 12.45 11.24
C ILE A 73 -5.54 13.25 10.00
N GLY A 74 -4.73 14.21 9.55
CA GLY A 74 -5.05 15.10 8.45
C GLY A 74 -5.83 16.35 8.90
N PRO A 75 -5.71 17.46 8.17
CA PRO A 75 -6.40 18.70 8.51
C PRO A 75 -7.91 18.56 8.32
N ASP A 76 -8.68 19.33 9.08
CA ASP A 76 -10.14 19.53 8.94
C ASP A 76 -11.04 18.29 9.08
N LEU A 77 -10.51 17.11 9.42
CA LEU A 77 -11.34 15.92 9.69
C LEU A 77 -12.12 16.03 11.02
N LEU A 78 -11.58 16.76 11.99
CA LEU A 78 -12.19 16.97 13.30
C LEU A 78 -11.92 18.38 13.82
N PRO A 79 -12.82 18.95 14.64
CA PRO A 79 -12.55 20.12 15.45
C PRO A 79 -11.29 19.95 16.33
N GLN A 80 -10.56 21.04 16.56
CA GLN A 80 -9.26 21.02 17.25
C GLN A 80 -9.34 20.47 18.68
N ASP A 81 -10.43 20.74 19.40
CA ASP A 81 -10.69 20.22 20.75
C ASP A 81 -10.85 18.70 20.76
N ARG A 82 -11.44 18.11 19.70
CA ARG A 82 -11.56 16.65 19.53
C ARG A 82 -10.24 16.01 19.13
N LEU A 83 -9.41 16.69 18.34
CA LEU A 83 -8.09 16.18 17.93
C LEU A 83 -7.19 15.90 19.15
N TYR A 84 -7.17 16.80 20.14
CA TYR A 84 -6.36 16.62 21.35
C TYR A 84 -6.91 15.55 22.32
N GLN A 85 -8.13 15.04 22.09
CA GLN A 85 -8.70 13.93 22.86
C GLN A 85 -8.39 12.55 22.25
N ILE A 86 -7.74 12.52 21.08
CA ILE A 86 -7.39 11.26 20.41
C ILE A 86 -6.35 10.50 21.23
N GLN A 87 -6.67 9.25 21.51
CA GLN A 87 -5.77 8.29 22.15
C GLN A 87 -5.26 7.31 21.10
N TRP A 88 -3.96 7.12 21.03
CA TRP A 88 -3.36 6.12 20.16
C TRP A 88 -3.09 4.85 20.96
N LYS A 89 -3.65 3.73 20.50
CA LYS A 89 -3.55 2.45 21.21
C LYS A 89 -3.16 1.33 20.28
N ARG A 90 -2.41 0.36 20.80
CA ARG A 90 -2.07 -0.88 20.08
C ARG A 90 -3.18 -1.92 20.29
N PRO A 91 -3.43 -2.80 19.31
CA PRO A 91 -4.35 -3.93 19.47
C PRO A 91 -4.09 -4.77 20.73
N THR A 92 -2.82 -4.96 21.10
CA THR A 92 -2.41 -5.71 22.29
C THR A 92 -2.80 -5.04 23.62
N GLU A 93 -3.07 -3.73 23.62
CA GLU A 93 -3.57 -2.99 24.79
C GLU A 93 -5.09 -3.09 24.93
N LEU A 94 -5.79 -3.43 23.84
CA LEU A 94 -7.25 -3.46 23.76
C LEU A 94 -7.82 -4.85 24.08
N LEU A 95 -7.13 -5.91 23.65
CA LEU A 95 -7.56 -7.29 23.88
C LEU A 95 -6.39 -8.27 23.97
N ARG A 96 -6.67 -9.47 24.51
CA ARG A 96 -5.64 -10.49 24.78
C ARG A 96 -5.15 -11.27 23.57
N ASN A 97 -5.96 -11.40 22.53
CA ASN A 97 -5.64 -12.23 21.37
C ASN A 97 -5.98 -11.50 20.06
N PRO A 98 -5.26 -10.41 19.74
CA PRO A 98 -5.39 -9.77 18.44
C PRO A 98 -4.89 -10.68 17.33
N CYS A 99 -5.57 -10.65 16.20
CA CYS A 99 -5.21 -11.34 14.98
C CYS A 99 -5.15 -10.32 13.84
N LEU A 100 -4.21 -10.52 12.91
CA LEU A 100 -4.19 -9.67 11.72
C LEU A 100 -5.38 -10.05 10.83
N ILE A 101 -5.51 -11.34 10.55
CA ILE A 101 -6.60 -11.95 9.80
C ILE A 101 -7.09 -13.15 10.62
N MET A 102 -8.40 -13.32 10.78
CA MET A 102 -8.96 -14.48 11.48
C MET A 102 -9.42 -15.60 10.55
N ASP A 103 -10.40 -15.33 9.69
CA ASP A 103 -11.05 -16.33 8.83
C ASP A 103 -10.91 -15.98 7.33
N GLY A 104 -9.74 -15.41 7.00
CA GLY A 104 -9.46 -14.82 5.70
C GLY A 104 -10.00 -13.39 5.57
N VAL A 105 -9.59 -12.71 4.50
CA VAL A 105 -9.99 -11.33 4.23
C VAL A 105 -11.35 -11.29 3.54
N SER A 106 -12.29 -10.55 4.12
CA SER A 106 -13.67 -10.45 3.66
C SER A 106 -14.18 -9.01 3.74
N ARG A 107 -14.96 -8.58 2.74
CA ARG A 107 -15.66 -7.28 2.78
C ARG A 107 -16.59 -7.12 3.98
N PHE A 108 -17.00 -8.23 4.61
CA PHE A 108 -17.84 -8.18 5.81
C PHE A 108 -17.04 -7.79 7.05
N ASP A 109 -15.70 -7.83 7.01
CA ASP A 109 -14.87 -7.50 8.16
C ASP A 109 -14.74 -5.98 8.34
N ILE A 110 -15.17 -5.20 7.35
CA ILE A 110 -14.90 -3.77 7.27
C ILE A 110 -16.13 -2.98 7.75
N MET A 111 -15.91 -2.10 8.73
CA MET A 111 -16.92 -1.17 9.25
C MET A 111 -16.39 0.26 9.20
N GLN A 112 -17.27 1.19 8.82
CA GLN A 112 -16.95 2.63 8.77
C GLN A 112 -16.78 3.21 10.18
N GLY A 113 -15.73 4.02 10.36
CA GLY A 113 -15.48 4.77 11.59
C GLY A 113 -16.28 6.07 11.72
N GLU A 114 -15.80 6.98 12.56
CA GLU A 114 -16.40 8.32 12.72
C GLU A 114 -16.02 9.29 11.58
N ILE A 115 -14.98 8.98 10.80
CA ILE A 115 -14.56 9.78 9.64
C ILE A 115 -15.05 9.23 8.30
N GLY A 116 -15.23 10.12 7.32
CA GLY A 116 -15.82 9.81 6.01
C GLY A 116 -14.86 9.10 5.05
N ASP A 117 -14.66 7.80 5.22
CA ASP A 117 -13.75 6.92 4.45
C ASP A 117 -14.47 6.04 3.40
N CYS A 118 -15.75 6.29 3.12
CA CYS A 118 -16.60 5.37 2.35
C CYS A 118 -16.09 5.02 0.94
N TRP A 119 -15.33 5.93 0.31
CA TRP A 119 -14.68 5.69 -0.98
C TRP A 119 -13.56 4.64 -0.87
N MET A 120 -12.79 4.66 0.23
CA MET A 120 -11.73 3.70 0.53
C MET A 120 -12.34 2.34 0.88
N LEU A 121 -13.41 2.33 1.67
CA LEU A 121 -14.19 1.13 1.99
C LEU A 121 -14.71 0.39 0.75
N ALA A 122 -15.22 1.13 -0.24
CA ALA A 122 -15.70 0.53 -1.48
C ALA A 122 -14.59 -0.12 -2.30
N ALA A 123 -13.43 0.54 -2.39
CA ALA A 123 -12.25 -0.01 -3.03
C ALA A 123 -11.75 -1.27 -2.29
N LEU A 124 -11.71 -1.21 -0.97
CA LEU A 124 -11.24 -2.31 -0.15
C LEU A 124 -12.18 -3.52 -0.19
N GLY A 125 -13.49 -3.27 -0.11
CA GLY A 125 -14.51 -4.30 -0.29
C GLY A 125 -14.38 -5.00 -1.64
N SER A 126 -14.06 -4.26 -2.70
CA SER A 126 -13.82 -4.82 -4.04
C SER A 126 -12.54 -5.65 -4.12
N LEU A 127 -11.47 -5.25 -3.44
CA LEU A 127 -10.22 -6.01 -3.34
C LEU A 127 -10.46 -7.40 -2.74
N THR A 128 -11.28 -7.50 -1.69
CA THR A 128 -11.58 -8.77 -1.01
C THR A 128 -12.26 -9.82 -1.92
N LEU A 129 -12.90 -9.39 -3.02
CA LEU A 129 -13.56 -10.30 -3.97
C LEU A 129 -12.57 -11.14 -4.78
N ARG A 130 -11.28 -10.78 -4.78
CA ARG A 130 -10.24 -11.44 -5.57
C ARG A 130 -9.04 -11.76 -4.68
N LYS A 131 -9.10 -12.90 -3.97
CA LYS A 131 -8.06 -13.36 -3.02
C LYS A 131 -6.62 -13.25 -3.53
N GLN A 132 -6.39 -13.54 -4.82
CA GLN A 132 -5.07 -13.41 -5.44
C GLN A 132 -4.47 -12.00 -5.37
N PHE A 133 -5.30 -10.95 -5.32
CA PHE A 133 -4.84 -9.56 -5.22
C PHE A 133 -4.68 -9.11 -3.78
N VAL A 134 -5.41 -9.73 -2.84
CA VAL A 134 -5.26 -9.46 -1.41
C VAL A 134 -3.83 -9.77 -0.97
N GLU A 135 -3.26 -10.91 -1.36
CA GLU A 135 -1.89 -11.29 -0.99
C GLU A 135 -0.82 -10.36 -1.56
N ASN A 136 -1.12 -9.68 -2.67
CA ASN A 136 -0.21 -8.69 -3.23
C ASN A 136 -0.18 -7.41 -2.39
N VAL A 137 -1.28 -7.08 -1.71
CA VAL A 137 -1.46 -5.88 -0.88
C VAL A 137 -1.14 -6.15 0.59
N LEU A 138 -1.47 -7.34 1.06
CA LEU A 138 -1.35 -7.81 2.43
C LEU A 138 -0.46 -9.07 2.47
N PRO A 139 0.87 -8.89 2.57
CA PRO A 139 1.81 -10.00 2.74
C PRO A 139 1.48 -10.83 3.98
N ARG A 140 1.76 -12.15 3.93
CA ARG A 140 1.39 -13.12 4.98
C ARG A 140 2.49 -13.37 6.03
N ASP A 141 3.64 -12.75 5.87
CA ASP A 141 4.85 -12.84 6.70
C ASP A 141 4.81 -11.90 7.94
N GLN A 142 3.61 -11.59 8.42
CA GLN A 142 3.37 -10.65 9.51
C GLN A 142 2.14 -11.08 10.33
N GLY A 143 2.10 -10.68 11.60
CA GLY A 143 1.02 -11.03 12.50
C GLY A 143 1.25 -10.52 13.92
N PHE A 144 0.36 -10.91 14.83
CA PHE A 144 0.44 -10.58 16.25
C PHE A 144 1.02 -11.72 17.11
N GLN A 145 1.36 -12.84 16.47
CA GLN A 145 1.87 -14.03 17.14
C GLN A 145 3.40 -14.06 17.09
N GLU A 146 3.96 -14.87 16.20
CA GLU A 146 5.40 -15.04 16.04
C GLU A 146 6.05 -13.74 15.56
N ASP A 147 7.21 -13.41 16.12
CA ASP A 147 8.01 -12.25 15.74
C ASP A 147 7.28 -10.89 15.80
N TYR A 148 6.26 -10.79 16.67
CA TYR A 148 5.56 -9.53 16.91
C TYR A 148 6.49 -8.47 17.50
N ALA A 149 6.61 -7.36 16.79
CA ALA A 149 7.35 -6.17 17.22
C ALA A 149 6.55 -4.87 17.01
N GLY A 150 5.21 -4.95 16.98
CA GLY A 150 4.35 -3.78 16.77
C GLY A 150 4.53 -3.09 15.42
N ILE A 151 4.96 -3.85 14.40
CA ILE A 151 5.29 -3.40 13.03
C ILE A 151 4.54 -4.26 12.01
N PHE A 152 4.00 -3.62 10.98
CA PHE A 152 3.27 -4.25 9.88
C PHE A 152 3.67 -3.58 8.57
N HIS A 153 3.36 -4.22 7.44
CA HIS A 153 3.58 -3.60 6.13
C HIS A 153 2.53 -4.00 5.10
N PHE A 154 2.30 -3.09 4.16
CA PHE A 154 1.29 -3.24 3.12
C PHE A 154 1.86 -2.75 1.80
N ARG A 155 1.33 -3.27 0.70
CA ARG A 155 1.84 -2.96 -0.64
C ARG A 155 0.77 -2.28 -1.47
N PHE A 156 1.14 -1.14 -2.04
CA PHE A 156 0.25 -0.36 -2.90
C PHE A 156 0.86 -0.19 -4.28
N TRP A 157 0.00 -0.18 -5.28
CA TRP A 157 0.42 0.19 -6.63
C TRP A 157 0.36 1.70 -6.77
N GLN A 158 1.53 2.33 -6.91
CA GLN A 158 1.65 3.78 -6.97
C GLN A 158 2.48 4.17 -8.21
N TYR A 159 1.85 4.91 -9.13
CA TYR A 159 2.48 5.46 -10.34
C TYR A 159 3.28 4.47 -11.20
N GLY A 160 2.85 3.21 -11.25
CA GLY A 160 3.51 2.16 -12.05
C GLY A 160 4.44 1.24 -11.27
N ASP A 161 4.61 1.48 -9.96
CA ASP A 161 5.46 0.68 -9.09
C ASP A 161 4.65 0.06 -7.94
N TRP A 162 5.03 -1.15 -7.54
CA TRP A 162 4.68 -1.67 -6.21
C TRP A 162 5.53 -0.99 -5.15
N VAL A 163 4.87 -0.38 -4.18
CA VAL A 163 5.47 0.32 -3.05
C VAL A 163 5.08 -0.38 -1.75
N ASP A 164 6.08 -0.77 -0.96
CA ASP A 164 5.96 -1.38 0.36
C ASP A 164 5.98 -0.28 1.42
N VAL A 165 4.91 -0.20 2.20
CA VAL A 165 4.66 0.81 3.24
C VAL A 165 4.68 0.11 4.58
N VAL A 166 5.68 0.44 5.39
CA VAL A 166 5.80 -0.04 6.77
C VAL A 166 5.04 0.89 7.71
N ILE A 167 4.34 0.36 8.71
CA ILE A 167 3.67 1.13 9.76
C ILE A 167 3.87 0.47 11.12
N ASP A 168 3.69 1.23 12.20
CA ASP A 168 3.40 0.63 13.51
C ASP A 168 1.90 0.33 13.67
N ASP A 169 1.53 -0.42 14.71
CA ASP A 169 0.14 -0.82 14.97
C ASP A 169 -0.67 0.10 15.89
N ARG A 170 -0.19 1.32 16.18
CA ARG A 170 -0.97 2.29 16.98
C ARG A 170 -2.14 2.83 16.15
N LEU A 171 -3.36 2.65 16.62
CA LEU A 171 -4.59 3.13 15.97
C LEU A 171 -5.22 4.27 16.77
N PRO A 172 -5.85 5.26 16.09
CA PRO A 172 -6.48 6.39 16.77
C PRO A 172 -7.88 6.04 17.30
N PHE A 173 -8.11 6.37 18.57
CA PHE A 173 -9.38 6.22 19.26
C PHE A 173 -9.87 7.56 19.78
N LEU A 174 -11.16 7.79 19.70
CA LEU A 174 -11.82 8.95 20.27
C LEU A 174 -12.98 8.48 21.15
N ASN A 175 -12.96 8.86 22.42
CA ASN A 175 -13.94 8.39 23.42
C ASN A 175 -14.07 6.85 23.49
N GLY A 176 -12.94 6.15 23.32
CA GLY A 176 -12.89 4.68 23.36
C GLY A 176 -13.43 3.98 22.10
N ARG A 177 -13.79 4.73 21.05
CA ARG A 177 -14.22 4.19 19.75
C ARG A 177 -13.15 4.41 18.70
N TYR A 178 -13.09 3.52 17.71
CA TYR A 178 -12.23 3.70 16.54
C TYR A 178 -12.59 5.01 15.84
N LEU A 179 -11.58 5.79 15.50
CA LEU A 179 -11.79 7.01 14.73
C LEU A 179 -12.08 6.71 13.26
N SER A 180 -11.41 5.71 12.70
CA SER A 180 -11.42 5.35 11.28
C SER A 180 -11.91 3.91 11.06
N VAL A 181 -11.66 3.32 9.89
CA VAL A 181 -12.07 1.94 9.56
C VAL A 181 -11.76 1.00 10.71
N HIS A 182 -12.74 0.20 11.09
CA HIS A 182 -12.61 -0.74 12.19
C HIS A 182 -13.15 -2.12 11.82
N PRO A 183 -12.70 -3.16 12.52
CA PRO A 183 -13.17 -4.50 12.23
C PRO A 183 -14.61 -4.70 12.72
N ARG A 184 -15.35 -5.58 12.04
CA ARG A 184 -16.64 -6.06 12.51
C ARG A 184 -16.50 -6.95 13.74
N THR A 185 -15.46 -7.78 13.77
CA THR A 185 -15.10 -8.65 14.91
C THR A 185 -14.08 -7.93 15.77
N SER A 186 -14.10 -8.13 17.09
CA SER A 186 -13.27 -7.31 18.00
C SER A 186 -11.78 -7.63 17.95
N ASN A 187 -11.36 -8.70 17.28
CA ASN A 187 -10.00 -9.23 17.32
C ASN A 187 -9.31 -9.33 15.96
N GLU A 188 -9.89 -8.84 14.88
CA GLU A 188 -9.27 -8.80 13.55
C GLU A 188 -8.80 -7.38 13.23
N PHE A 189 -7.59 -7.16 12.73
CA PHE A 189 -7.03 -5.80 12.61
C PHE A 189 -6.56 -5.39 11.22
N TRP A 190 -6.59 -6.30 10.24
CA TRP A 190 -6.20 -5.97 8.87
C TRP A 190 -6.92 -4.74 8.29
N PRO A 191 -8.24 -4.48 8.52
CA PRO A 191 -8.90 -3.34 7.90
C PRO A 191 -8.32 -2.00 8.37
N SER A 192 -8.20 -1.84 9.69
CA SER A 192 -7.69 -0.61 10.32
C SER A 192 -6.22 -0.37 10.00
N LEU A 193 -5.40 -1.41 10.02
CA LEU A 193 -3.97 -1.29 9.73
C LEU A 193 -3.72 -1.00 8.25
N LEU A 194 -4.49 -1.60 7.35
CA LEU A 194 -4.39 -1.31 5.92
C LEU A 194 -4.81 0.13 5.61
N GLU A 195 -5.88 0.62 6.23
CA GLU A 195 -6.29 2.02 6.09
C GLU A 195 -5.20 2.97 6.58
N LYS A 196 -4.63 2.71 7.76
CA LYS A 196 -3.51 3.50 8.28
C LYS A 196 -2.33 3.51 7.31
N ALA A 197 -1.98 2.37 6.71
CA ALA A 197 -0.90 2.30 5.72
C ALA A 197 -1.21 3.06 4.43
N TYR A 198 -2.49 3.19 4.04
CA TYR A 198 -2.90 4.01 2.90
C TYR A 198 -2.94 5.51 3.20
N ALA A 199 -3.25 5.88 4.45
CA ALA A 199 -3.26 7.27 4.91
C ALA A 199 -1.84 7.86 5.03
N LYS A 200 -0.85 6.99 5.21
CA LYS A 200 0.57 7.33 5.23
C LYS A 200 1.13 7.57 3.82
#